data_AF-A0A1Q7XAU8-F1
#
_entry.id   AF-A0A1Q7XAU8-F1
#
_cell.length_a   1.000
_cell.length_b   1.000
_cell.length_c   1.000
_cell.angle_alpha   90.00
_cell.angle_beta   90.00
_cell.angle_gamma   90.00
#
_symmetry.space_group_name_H-M   'P 1'
#
loop_
_entity.id
_entity.type
_entity.pdbx_description
1 polymer ?
#
loop_
_entity_poly.entity_id
_entity_poly.type
_entity_poly.pdbx_seq_one_letter_code
_entity_poly.pdbx_strand_id
1 'polypeptide(L)' 'MIGILAIIENELIITLKDKSAHSILLRDKSEAESFADFIQSVLEKSNRITKTEVHENIVEITKE' A
#
# COMPACT_ATOMS: atom_id res chain seq x y z
N MET A 1 -4.44 14.59 5.02
CA MET A 1 -3.43 13.67 5.58
C MET A 1 -3.49 12.43 4.72
N ILE A 2 -2.37 11.85 4.29
CA ILE A 2 -2.34 10.57 3.56
C ILE A 2 -1.46 9.64 4.39
N GLY A 3 -1.85 8.38 4.54
CA GLY A 3 -1.03 7.44 5.29
C GLY A 3 -1.76 6.15 5.63
N ILE A 4 -1.03 5.28 6.32
CA ILE A 4 -1.52 4.04 6.88
C ILE A 4 -2.11 4.33 8.26
N LEU A 5 -3.32 3.82 8.53
CA LEU A 5 -3.99 3.94 9.82
C LEU A 5 -3.81 2.67 10.67
N ALA A 6 -3.89 1.49 10.05
CA ALA A 6 -3.76 0.20 10.71
C ALA A 6 -3.48 -0.94 9.72
N ILE A 7 -2.93 -2.03 10.23
CA ILE A 7 -2.89 -3.34 9.57
C ILE A 7 -3.62 -4.32 10.49
N ILE A 8 -4.63 -5.01 9.96
CA ILE A 8 -5.43 -5.99 10.69
C ILE A 8 -5.43 -7.28 9.86
N GLU A 9 -4.70 -8.29 10.29
CA GLU A 9 -4.44 -9.51 9.49
C GLU A 9 -3.91 -9.16 8.09
N ASN A 10 -4.65 -9.50 7.03
CA ASN A 10 -4.32 -9.21 5.63
C ASN A 10 -5.01 -7.94 5.10
N GLU A 11 -5.60 -7.12 5.96
CA GLU A 11 -6.29 -5.88 5.60
C GLU A 11 -5.47 -4.65 6.00
N LEU A 12 -5.20 -3.78 5.02
CA LEU A 12 -4.50 -2.51 5.20
C LEU A 12 -5.51 -1.36 5.19
N ILE A 13 -5.56 -0.57 6.27
CA ILE A 13 -6.42 0.61 6.38
C ILE A 13 -5.61 1.86 6.06
N ILE A 14 -6.06 2.66 5.10
CA ILE A 14 -5.39 3.89 4.66
C ILE A 14 -6.32 5.10 4.71
N THR A 15 -5.73 6.29 4.84
CA THR A 15 -6.42 7.57 4.64
C THR A 15 -5.92 8.30 3.40
N LEU A 16 -6.85 8.92 2.67
CA LEU A 16 -6.58 9.66 1.44
C LEU A 16 -6.68 11.18 1.64
N LYS A 17 -6.33 11.95 0.61
CA LYS A 17 -6.30 13.43 0.67
C LYS A 17 -7.64 14.06 1.07
N ASP A 18 -8.74 13.45 0.66
CA ASP A 18 -10.11 13.83 0.98
C ASP A 18 -10.56 13.43 2.40
N LYS A 19 -9.66 12.85 3.20
CA LYS A 19 -9.86 12.37 4.58
C LYS A 19 -10.79 11.16 4.70
N SER A 20 -11.11 10.49 3.59
CA SER A 20 -11.79 9.19 3.67
C SER A 20 -10.83 8.14 4.26
N ALA A 21 -11.42 7.06 4.77
CA ALA A 21 -10.72 5.85 5.15
C ALA A 21 -11.14 4.72 4.21
N HIS A 22 -10.17 3.97 3.71
CA HIS A 22 -10.38 2.84 2.81
C HIS A 22 -9.59 1.65 3.32
N SER A 23 -10.10 0.45 3.02
CA SER A 23 -9.36 -0.77 3.25
C SER A 23 -8.94 -1.43 1.94
N ILE A 24 -7.79 -2.10 1.99
CA ILE A 24 -7.23 -2.92 0.92
C ILE A 24 -7.05 -4.32 1.50
N LEU A 25 -7.71 -5.32 0.90
CA LEU A 25 -7.56 -6.71 1.28
C LEU A 25 -6.47 -7.36 0.41
N LEU A 26 -5.40 -7.84 1.05
CA LEU A 26 -4.30 -8.53 0.39
C LEU A 26 -4.42 -10.05 0.58
N ARG A 27 -3.55 -10.84 -0.05
CA ARG A 27 -3.63 -12.31 0.00
C ARG A 27 -3.45 -12.84 1.41
N ASP A 28 -2.48 -12.28 2.14
CA ASP A 28 -2.09 -12.73 3.46
C ASP A 28 -1.46 -11.58 4.27
N LYS A 29 -1.27 -11.81 5.57
CA LYS A 29 -0.71 -10.82 6.49
C LYS A 29 0.71 -10.39 6.09
N SER A 30 1.53 -11.32 5.61
CA SER A 30 2.91 -11.02 5.20
C SER A 30 2.94 -10.06 4.01
N GLU A 31 2.01 -10.23 3.07
CA GLU A 31 1.86 -9.33 1.93
C GLU A 31 1.35 -7.95 2.37
N ALA A 32 0.40 -7.90 3.33
CA ALA A 32 -0.07 -6.63 3.89
C ALA A 32 1.05 -5.84 4.60
N GLU A 33 1.88 -6.52 5.40
CA GLU A 33 3.04 -5.91 6.07
C GLU A 33 4.09 -5.44 5.06
N SER A 34 4.38 -6.25 4.04
CA SER A 34 5.34 -5.90 2.97
C SER A 34 4.86 -4.71 2.16
N PHE A 35 3.57 -4.66 1.83
CA PHE A 35 2.98 -3.55 1.09
C PHE A 35 2.94 -2.25 1.92
N ALA A 36 2.68 -2.37 3.23
CA ALA A 36 2.74 -1.24 4.17
C ALA A 36 4.14 -0.62 4.24
N ASP A 37 5.19 -1.44 4.42
CA ASP A 37 6.58 -0.97 4.40
C ASP A 37 6.95 -0.34 3.04
N PHE A 38 6.53 -0.99 1.95
CA PHE A 38 6.71 -0.47 0.61
C PHE A 38 6.12 0.93 0.45
N ILE A 39 4.83 1.12 0.75
CA ILE A 39 4.15 2.40 0.52
C ILE A 39 4.61 3.48 1.51
N GLN A 40 4.97 3.11 2.74
CA GLN A 40 5.53 4.04 3.71
C GLN A 40 6.82 4.67 3.18
N SER A 41 7.71 3.87 2.60
CA SER A 41 8.94 4.37 1.99
C SER A 41 8.68 5.38 0.85
N VAL A 42 7.58 5.20 0.11
CA VAL A 42 7.15 6.13 -0.95
C VAL A 42 6.58 7.42 -0.36
N LEU A 43 5.76 7.33 0.70
CA LEU A 43 5.19 8.48 1.39
C LEU A 43 6.27 9.36 2.05
N GLU A 44 7.30 8.73 2.60
CA GLU A 44 8.49 9.38 3.17
C GLU A 44 9.44 9.94 2.11
N LYS A 45 9.15 9.69 0.82
CA LYS A 45 9.97 10.07 -0.34
C LYS A 45 11.38 9.48 -0.32
N SER A 46 11.59 8.39 0.43
CA SER A 46 12.85 7.63 0.39
C SER A 46 12.95 6.79 -0.89
N ASN A 47 11.81 6.42 -1.47
CA ASN A 47 11.71 5.74 -2.74
C ASN A 47 10.62 6.40 -3.60
N ARG A 48 10.65 6.17 -4.91
CA ARG A 48 9.63 6.62 -5.86
C ARG A 48 9.11 5.45 -6.68
N ILE A 49 7.79 5.36 -6.83
CA ILE A 49 7.17 4.38 -7.73
C ILE A 49 7.56 4.70 -9.17
N THR A 50 8.12 3.73 -9.88
CA THR A 50 8.60 3.86 -11.27
C THR A 50 7.69 3.14 -12.26
N LYS A 51 6.95 2.12 -11.81
CA LYS A 51 6.07 1.32 -12.67
C LYS A 51 4.92 0.72 -11.88
N THR A 52 3.77 0.60 -12.54
CA THR A 52 2.60 -0.14 -12.06
C THR A 52 2.01 -0.92 -13.22
N GLU A 53 1.85 -2.23 -13.06
CA GLU A 53 1.25 -3.12 -14.05
C GLU A 53 0.16 -3.98 -13.40
N VAL A 54 -0.85 -4.32 -14.18
CA VAL A 54 -1.95 -5.19 -13.73
C VAL A 54 -1.94 -6.44 -14.60
N HIS A 55 -1.78 -7.59 -13.95
CA HIS A 55 -1.78 -8.91 -14.55
C HIS A 55 -2.93 -9.71 -13.93
N GLU A 56 -4.08 -9.72 -14.60
CA GLU A 56 -5.31 -10.35 -14.11
C GLU A 56 -5.72 -9.82 -12.72
N ASN A 57 -5.49 -10.61 -11.67
CA ASN A 57 -5.79 -10.27 -10.28
C ASN A 57 -4.53 -9.84 -9.47
N ILE A 58 -3.39 -9.67 -10.14
CA ILE A 58 -2.13 -9.26 -9.52
C ILE A 58 -1.82 -7.83 -9.95
N VAL A 59 -1.44 -7.00 -8.97
CA VAL A 59 -0.92 -5.66 -9.22
C VAL A 59 0.58 -5.67 -8.89
N GLU A 60 1.41 -5.45 -9.89
CA GLU A 60 2.87 -5.33 -9.71
C GLU A 60 3.25 -3.86 -9.63
N ILE A 61 4.04 -3.50 -8.61
CA ILE A 61 4.47 -2.12 -8.34
C ILE A 61 5.99 -2.12 -8.16
N THR A 62 6.70 -1.37 -8.99
CA THR A 62 8.16 -1.21 -8.91
C THR A 62 8.51 0.16 -8.31
N LYS A 63 9.50 0.20 -7.42
CA LYS A 63 10.11 1.44 -6.91
C LYS A 63 11.62 1.47 -7.20
N GLU A 64 12.19 2.66 -7.28
CA GLU A 64 13.66 2.88 -7.35
C GLU A 64 14.37 2.53 -6.04
#